data_AF-A0A377HLY9-F1
#
_entry.id   AF-A0A377HLY9-F1
#
_cell.length_a   1.000
_cell.length_b   1.000
_cell.length_c   1.000
_cell.angle_alpha   90.00
_cell.angle_beta   90.00
_cell.angle_gamma   90.00
#
_symmetry.space_group_name_H-M   'P 1'
#
loop_
_entity.id
_entity.type
_entity.pdbx_description
1 polymer ?
#
loop_
_entity_poly.entity_id
_entity_poly.type
_entity_poly.pdbx_seq_one_letter_code
_entity_poly.pdbx_strand_id
1 'polypeptide(L)' 'MPDFIDSATDIEAKQTEVALANQLAASALQKRQHPNGETHCVECGEEIHAVRRHCLPHCCTCVDCQQVIERRGRR' A
#
# COMPACT_ATOMS: atom_id res chain seq x y z
N MET A 1 26.45 19.68 24.68
CA MET A 1 25.74 20.64 23.82
C MET A 1 25.19 19.81 22.69
N PRO A 2 23.87 19.78 22.46
CA PRO A 2 23.35 19.09 21.28
C PRO A 2 23.77 19.94 20.09
N ASP A 3 24.68 19.41 19.29
CA ASP A 3 25.21 20.13 18.15
C ASP A 3 24.24 19.99 16.96
N PHE A 4 24.53 20.67 15.86
CA PHE A 4 23.72 20.58 14.64
C PHE A 4 23.46 19.13 14.19
N ILE A 5 24.40 18.22 14.48
CA ILE A 5 24.31 16.79 14.16
C ILE A 5 23.24 16.06 14.99
N ASP A 6 23.13 16.38 16.29
CA ASP A 6 22.12 15.76 17.17
C ASP A 6 20.71 16.17 16.74
N SER A 7 20.55 17.41 16.28
CA SER A 7 19.28 17.92 15.77
C SER A 7 18.91 17.30 14.42
N ALA A 8 19.88 17.09 13.54
CA ALA A 8 19.64 16.43 12.25
C ALA A 8 19.18 14.97 12.43
N THR A 9 19.82 14.24 13.35
CA THR A 9 19.50 12.84 13.64
C THR A 9 18.08 12.69 14.20
N ASP A 10 17.67 13.59 15.10
CA ASP A 10 16.30 13.60 15.66
C ASP A 10 15.22 13.85 14.59
N ILE A 11 15.51 14.72 13.62
CA ILE A 11 14.60 14.99 12.49
C ILE A 11 14.47 13.77 11.60
N GLU A 12 15.58 13.11 11.25
CA GLU A 12 15.55 11.89 10.44
C GLU A 12 14.77 10.77 11.13
N ALA A 13 15.03 10.54 12.43
CA ALA A 13 14.30 9.55 13.22
C ALA A 13 12.79 9.81 13.16
N LYS A 14 12.35 11.04 13.44
CA LYS A 14 10.93 11.43 13.36
C LYS A 14 10.34 11.22 11.96
N GLN A 15 11.08 11.59 10.91
CA GLN A 15 10.62 11.40 9.53
C GLN A 15 10.45 9.91 9.19
N THR A 16 11.38 9.06 9.61
CA THR A 16 11.30 7.61 9.38
C THR A 16 10.09 6.99 10.09
N GLU A 17 9.86 7.36 11.35
CA GLU A 17 8.72 6.88 12.13
C GLU A 17 7.38 7.27 11.48
N VAL A 18 7.24 8.53 11.05
CA VAL A 18 6.05 9.03 10.37
C VAL A 18 5.84 8.31 9.03
N ALA A 19 6.90 8.12 8.24
CA ALA A 19 6.81 7.42 6.96
C ALA A 19 6.35 5.97 7.16
N LEU A 20 6.90 5.28 8.15
CA LEU A 20 6.53 3.90 8.48
C LEU A 20 5.07 3.82 8.96
N ALA A 21 4.66 4.71 9.87
CA ALA A 21 3.28 4.79 10.34
C ALA A 21 2.28 5.01 9.20
N ASN A 22 2.60 5.91 8.26
CA ASN A 22 1.77 6.17 7.09
C ASN A 22 1.65 4.95 6.16
N GLN A 23 2.75 4.25 5.91
CA GLN A 23 2.73 3.02 5.11
C GLN A 23 1.89 1.92 5.76
N LEU A 24 2.04 1.71 7.07
CA LEU A 24 1.24 0.75 7.81
C LEU A 24 -0.25 1.12 7.78
N ALA A 25 -0.60 2.39 8.01
CA ALA A 25 -1.97 2.86 7.97
C ALA A 25 -2.62 2.65 6.60
N ALA A 26 -1.91 2.98 5.51
CA ALA A 26 -2.39 2.75 4.14
C ALA A 26 -2.65 1.27 3.86
N SER A 27 -1.71 0.39 4.26
CA SER A 27 -1.88 -1.07 4.09
C SER A 27 -3.03 -1.63 4.94
N ALA A 28 -3.25 -1.10 6.14
CA ALA A 28 -4.33 -1.51 7.02
C ALA A 28 -5.70 -1.09 6.48
N LEU A 29 -5.79 0.10 5.88
CA LEU A 29 -7.03 0.59 5.26
C LEU A 29 -7.46 -0.31 4.10
N GLN A 30 -6.53 -0.68 3.23
CA GLN A 30 -6.79 -1.60 2.11
C GLN A 30 -7.26 -2.98 2.59
N LYS A 31 -6.61 -3.54 3.62
CA LYS A 31 -7.03 -4.83 4.22
C LYS A 31 -8.42 -4.76 4.84
N ARG A 32 -8.80 -3.63 5.45
CA ARG A 32 -10.12 -3.45 6.07
C ARG A 32 -11.25 -3.28 5.05
N GLN A 33 -10.99 -2.63 3.92
CA GLN A 33 -12.00 -2.41 2.89
C GLN A 33 -12.44 -3.72 2.22
N HIS A 34 -11.52 -4.68 2.09
CA HIS A 34 -11.80 -5.95 1.40
C HIS A 34 -11.25 -7.16 2.16
N PRO A 35 -11.90 -7.58 3.26
CA PRO A 35 -11.39 -8.62 4.13
C PRO A 35 -11.28 -9.99 3.43
N ASN A 36 -12.19 -10.30 2.49
CA ASN A 36 -12.27 -11.59 1.82
C ASN A 36 -11.74 -11.58 0.36
N GLY A 37 -11.32 -10.41 -0.14
CA GLY A 37 -10.99 -10.21 -1.55
C GLY A 37 -12.17 -10.43 -2.49
N GLU A 38 -11.99 -10.13 -3.78
CA GLU A 38 -13.01 -10.37 -4.80
C GLU A 38 -12.61 -11.53 -5.73
N THR A 39 -13.60 -12.16 -6.36
CA THR A 39 -13.39 -13.13 -7.45
C THR A 39 -13.10 -12.45 -8.78
N HIS A 40 -13.73 -11.30 -8.98
CA HIS A 40 -13.66 -10.51 -10.21
C HIS A 40 -13.08 -9.13 -9.90
N CYS A 41 -12.37 -8.55 -10.87
CA CYS A 41 -11.80 -7.23 -10.77
C CYS A 41 -12.92 -6.18 -10.69
N VAL A 42 -12.84 -5.28 -9.71
CA VAL A 42 -13.85 -4.20 -9.53
C VAL A 42 -13.81 -3.17 -10.66
N GLU A 43 -12.68 -3.01 -11.35
CA GLU A 43 -12.49 -2.02 -12.42
C GLU A 43 -12.92 -2.54 -13.81
N CYS A 44 -12.47 -3.73 -14.19
CA CYS A 44 -12.73 -4.29 -15.53
C CYS A 44 -13.75 -5.45 -15.54
N GLY A 45 -14.09 -6.02 -14.38
CA GLY A 45 -15.00 -7.17 -14.27
C GLY A 45 -14.38 -8.53 -14.61
N GLU A 46 -13.10 -8.58 -15.01
CA GLU A 46 -12.42 -9.83 -15.36
C GLU A 46 -12.10 -10.69 -14.13
N GLU A 47 -12.06 -12.01 -14.31
CA GLU A 47 -11.65 -12.94 -13.24
C GLU A 47 -10.22 -12.66 -12.78
N ILE A 48 -10.03 -12.54 -11.46
CA ILE A 48 -8.72 -12.37 -10.87
C ILE A 48 -7.99 -13.71 -10.87
N HIS A 49 -6.81 -13.76 -11.47
CA HIS A 49 -5.97 -14.95 -11.52
C HIS A 49 -5.80 -15.62 -10.15
N ALA A 50 -6.01 -16.94 -10.09
CA ALA A 50 -5.96 -17.71 -8.85
C ALA A 50 -4.63 -17.57 -8.08
N VAL A 51 -3.50 -17.47 -8.79
CA VAL A 51 -2.17 -17.22 -8.21
C VAL A 51 -2.15 -15.92 -7.41
N ARG A 52 -2.75 -14.85 -7.94
CA ARG A 52 -2.82 -13.55 -7.29
C ARG A 52 -3.70 -13.61 -6.03
N ARG A 53 -4.85 -14.30 -6.10
CA ARG A 53 -5.75 -14.50 -4.96
C ARG A 53 -5.09 -15.33 -3.84
N HIS A 54 -4.21 -16.27 -4.20
CA HIS A 54 -3.45 -17.04 -3.21
C HIS A 54 -2.36 -16.21 -2.53
N CYS A 55 -1.59 -15.42 -3.30
CA CYS A 55 -0.54 -14.56 -2.73
C CYS A 55 -1.10 -13.33 -1.99
N LEU A 56 -2.24 -12.80 -2.45
CA LEU A 56 -2.88 -11.58 -1.96
C LEU A 56 -4.38 -11.84 -1.78
N PRO A 57 -4.80 -12.44 -0.66
CA PRO A 57 -6.19 -12.82 -0.42
C PRO A 57 -7.15 -11.62 -0.36
N HIS A 58 -6.64 -10.41 -0.17
CA HIS A 58 -7.42 -9.17 -0.08
C HIS A 58 -7.45 -8.39 -1.40
N CYS A 59 -7.01 -8.98 -2.52
CA CYS A 59 -6.95 -8.25 -3.79
C CYS A 59 -8.35 -8.12 -4.43
N CYS A 60 -8.61 -6.93 -4.98
CA CYS A 60 -9.90 -6.59 -5.61
C CYS A 60 -9.76 -6.15 -7.07
N THR A 61 -8.53 -6.08 -7.56
CA THR A 61 -8.22 -5.68 -8.93
C THR A 61 -7.28 -6.66 -9.58
N CYS A 62 -7.43 -6.83 -10.90
CA CYS A 62 -6.51 -7.59 -11.72
C CYS A 62 -5.12 -6.91 -11.78
N VAL A 63 -4.12 -7.63 -12.26
CA VAL A 63 -2.74 -7.13 -12.38
C VAL A 63 -2.71 -5.84 -13.20
N ASP A 64 -3.42 -5.81 -14.32
CA ASP A 64 -3.37 -4.70 -15.27
C ASP A 64 -4.01 -3.43 -14.70
N CYS A 65 -5.22 -3.55 -14.14
CA CYS A 65 -5.89 -2.44 -13.47
C CYS A 65 -5.06 -1.92 -12.29
N GLN A 66 -4.47 -2.81 -11.49
CA GLN A 66 -3.63 -2.39 -10.37
C GLN A 66 -2.37 -1.64 -10.83
N GLN A 67 -1.72 -2.07 -11.92
CA GLN A 67 -0.61 -1.32 -12.50
C GLN A 67 -1.02 0.08 -12.96
N VAL A 68 -2.22 0.24 -13.54
CA VAL A 68 -2.72 1.55 -13.97
C VAL A 68 -2.97 2.45 -12.76
N ILE A 69 -3.59 1.93 -11.70
CA ILE A 69 -3.85 2.68 -10.46
C ILE A 69 -2.54 3.15 -9.83
N GLU A 70 -1.55 2.26 -9.72
CA GLU A 70 -0.23 2.61 -9.16
C GLU A 70 0.54 3.62 -10.03
N ARG A 71 0.41 3.54 -11.36
CA ARG A 71 0.99 4.55 -12.26
C ARG A 71 0.30 5.91 -12.11
N ARG A 72 -1.02 5.92 -11.90
CA ARG A 72 -1.79 7.16 -11.66
C ARG A 72 -1.43 7.80 -10.32
N GLY A 73 -1.28 7.01 -9.26
CA GLY A 73 -0.91 7.51 -7.93
C GLY A 73 0.54 7.99 -7.78
N ARG A 74 1.41 7.71 -8.76
CA ARG A 74 2.79 8.23 -8.82
C ARG A 74 2.92 9.57 -9.57
N ARG A 75 1.86 10.05 -10.22
CA ARG A 75 1.82 11.39 -10.82
C ARG A 75 1.34 12.41 -9.82
#